data_AF-G3JTW1-F1
#
_entry.id   AF-G3JTW1-F1
#
_cell.length_a   1.000
_cell.length_b   1.000
_cell.length_c   1.000
_cell.angle_alpha   90.00
_cell.angle_beta   90.00
_cell.angle_gamma   90.00
#
_symmetry.space_group_name_H-M   'P 1'
#
loop_
_entity.id
_entity.type
_entity.pdbx_description
1 polymer ?
#
loop_
_entity_poly.entity_id
_entity_poly.type
_entity_poly.pdbx_seq_one_letter_code
_entity_poly.pdbx_strand_id
1 'polypeptide(L)'
;MSPTTSGDDEIQYPSGFGYSDLVGWGTTGLVVLDRRTQTIIKTPFDPQDEENVCRLLRERQVYERLSERGGHEGLLSFIGPFESGIRLEYAPNHSLQSYNTEHDIEFAQRLRWATEIATALDFVHQAGVIHGDLTCANIFLDQNLHTKLADFAGSSIDGSPLLVNVTDSHQFFGPLVSVRADLFAFGSVLYEIMTGHAPYEGLDETEIRDRYQKREFPETDSLEVGTIIKRCWQGHYQGLEAVVKELRGM
;
A
#
# COMPACT_ATOMS: atom_id res chain seq x y z
N MET A 1 27.64 34.13 15.57
CA MET A 1 26.90 34.25 14.30
C MET A 1 26.48 32.84 13.93
N SER A 2 25.24 32.50 14.25
CA SER A 2 24.65 31.19 13.95
C SER A 2 24.23 31.19 12.47
N PRO A 3 24.44 30.12 11.70
CA PRO A 3 23.90 30.03 10.36
C PRO A 3 22.38 29.90 10.47
N THR A 4 21.68 30.83 9.86
CA THR A 4 20.23 30.82 9.64
C THR A 4 19.86 29.69 8.69
N THR A 5 18.98 28.82 9.14
CA THR A 5 18.27 27.78 8.39
C THR A 5 17.42 28.40 7.29
N SER A 6 17.81 28.20 6.04
CA SER A 6 17.14 28.73 4.83
C SER A 6 16.39 27.63 4.05
N GLY A 7 15.67 26.75 4.75
CA GLY A 7 14.97 25.61 4.14
C GLY A 7 13.46 25.54 4.38
N ASP A 8 12.92 26.33 5.33
CA ASP A 8 11.49 26.29 5.68
C ASP A 8 10.62 27.27 4.87
N ASP A 9 11.22 28.22 4.13
CA ASP A 9 10.49 29.28 3.40
C ASP A 9 9.93 28.84 2.03
N GLU A 10 10.16 27.60 1.58
CA GLU A 10 9.73 27.12 0.24
C GLU A 10 8.61 26.05 0.29
N ILE A 11 8.23 25.54 1.46
CA ILE A 11 7.20 24.49 1.54
C ILE A 11 5.81 25.12 1.52
N GLN A 12 5.04 24.82 0.48
CA GLN A 12 3.66 25.29 0.36
C GLN A 12 2.68 24.34 1.07
N TYR A 13 2.34 24.64 2.32
CA TYR A 13 1.34 23.90 3.08
C TYR A 13 -0.10 24.18 2.58
N PRO A 14 -1.02 23.21 2.70
CA PRO A 14 -2.43 23.42 2.39
C PRO A 14 -3.05 24.46 3.34
N SER A 15 -4.11 25.15 2.90
CA SER A 15 -4.65 26.29 3.67
C SER A 15 -5.08 25.90 5.08
N GLY A 16 -4.54 26.62 6.07
CA GLY A 16 -4.86 26.40 7.48
C GLY A 16 -3.97 25.37 8.20
N PHE A 17 -2.94 24.86 7.54
CA PHE A 17 -1.96 23.92 8.10
C PHE A 17 -0.54 24.49 8.04
N GLY A 18 0.35 23.93 8.85
CA GLY A 18 1.78 24.27 8.82
C GLY A 18 2.68 23.11 9.24
N TYR A 19 3.96 23.41 9.48
CA TYR A 19 4.97 22.40 9.84
C TYR A 19 4.57 21.52 11.03
N SER A 20 3.89 22.07 12.04
CA SER A 20 3.42 21.31 13.21
C SER A 20 2.37 20.24 12.91
N ASP A 21 1.75 20.31 11.73
CA ASP A 21 0.73 19.36 11.26
C ASP A 21 1.32 18.30 10.33
N LEU A 22 2.56 18.47 9.87
CA LEU A 22 3.24 17.51 9.01
C LEU A 22 3.43 16.17 9.74
N VAL A 23 2.93 15.09 9.13
CA VAL A 23 3.09 13.72 9.64
C VAL A 23 3.93 12.85 8.72
N GLY A 24 4.17 13.28 7.48
CA GLY A 24 5.06 12.57 6.59
C GLY A 24 5.16 13.18 5.19
N TRP A 25 6.05 12.57 4.42
CA TRP A 25 6.28 12.84 3.00
C TRP A 25 5.91 11.58 2.24
N GLY A 26 4.82 11.64 1.47
CA GLY A 26 4.42 10.55 0.59
C GLY A 26 5.06 10.70 -0.79
N THR A 27 4.93 9.65 -1.62
CA THR A 27 5.44 9.62 -3.00
C THR A 27 4.97 10.80 -3.86
N THR A 28 3.75 11.31 -3.59
CA THR A 28 3.14 12.40 -4.35
C THR A 28 3.17 13.76 -3.65
N GLY A 29 3.71 13.85 -2.43
CA GLY A 29 3.86 15.13 -1.73
C GLY A 29 3.67 15.08 -0.22
N LEU A 30 3.17 16.17 0.34
CA LEU A 30 3.03 16.41 1.78
C LEU A 30 1.82 15.66 2.35
N VAL A 31 1.99 15.08 3.53
CA VAL A 31 0.88 14.55 4.33
C VAL A 31 0.77 15.31 5.65
N VAL A 32 -0.33 16.02 5.85
CA VAL A 32 -0.60 16.79 7.08
C VAL A 32 -1.80 16.23 7.83
N LEU A 33 -1.77 16.26 9.16
CA LEU A 33 -2.84 15.79 10.05
C LEU A 33 -3.73 16.95 10.49
N ASP A 34 -5.01 16.88 10.13
CA ASP A 34 -6.06 17.71 10.72
C ASP A 34 -6.52 17.08 12.04
N ARG A 35 -5.90 17.53 13.14
CA ARG A 35 -6.20 17.02 14.49
C ARG A 35 -7.65 17.28 14.94
N ARG A 36 -8.33 18.28 14.38
CA ARG A 36 -9.73 18.59 14.73
C ARG A 36 -10.67 17.53 14.18
N THR A 37 -10.41 17.04 12.97
CA THR A 37 -11.26 16.05 12.30
C THR A 37 -10.69 14.63 12.36
N GLN A 38 -9.46 14.47 12.84
CA GLN A 38 -8.73 13.19 12.82
C GLN A 38 -8.65 12.61 11.40
N THR A 39 -8.28 13.47 10.44
CA THR A 39 -8.10 13.10 9.02
C THR A 39 -6.75 13.59 8.52
N ILE A 40 -6.20 12.96 7.50
CA ILE A 40 -5.00 13.45 6.82
C ILE A 40 -5.36 14.16 5.51
N ILE A 41 -4.49 15.07 5.09
CA ILE A 41 -4.55 15.74 3.80
C ILE A 41 -3.25 15.43 3.07
N LYS A 42 -3.38 14.87 1.87
CA LYS A 42 -2.27 14.59 0.95
C LYS A 42 -2.33 15.62 -0.18
N THR A 43 -1.28 16.40 -0.37
CA THR A 43 -1.20 17.48 -1.37
C THR A 43 0.15 17.42 -2.09
N PRO A 44 0.26 17.84 -3.37
CA PRO A 44 1.56 17.94 -4.03
C PRO A 44 2.53 18.82 -3.23
N PHE A 45 3.80 18.43 -3.22
CA PHE A 45 4.87 19.26 -2.65
C PHE A 45 5.07 20.54 -3.47
N ASP A 46 5.21 20.36 -4.79
CA ASP A 46 5.26 21.43 -5.77
C ASP A 46 4.07 21.29 -6.72
N PRO A 47 3.13 22.25 -6.74
CA PRO A 47 2.02 22.25 -7.69
C PRO A 47 2.44 22.30 -9.17
N GLN A 48 3.69 22.65 -9.47
CA GLN A 48 4.26 22.67 -10.83
C GLN A 48 4.86 21.31 -11.25
N ASP A 49 5.01 20.37 -10.31
CA ASP A 49 5.42 19.01 -10.62
C ASP A 49 4.25 18.22 -11.23
N GLU A 50 4.17 18.26 -12.57
CA GLU A 50 3.11 17.61 -13.33
C GLU A 50 3.04 16.09 -13.07
N GLU A 51 4.16 15.42 -12.76
CA GLU A 51 4.20 13.99 -12.49
C GLU A 51 3.52 13.66 -11.15
N ASN A 52 3.88 14.38 -10.09
CA ASN A 52 3.30 14.19 -8.77
C ASN A 52 1.83 14.62 -8.71
N VAL A 53 1.47 15.70 -9.42
CA VAL A 53 0.07 16.09 -9.59
C VAL A 53 -0.72 15.01 -10.33
N CYS A 54 -0.17 14.44 -11.40
CA CYS A 54 -0.82 13.35 -12.15
C CYS A 54 -1.05 12.10 -11.27
N ARG A 55 -0.06 11.72 -10.46
CA ARG A 55 -0.18 10.62 -9.50
C ARG A 55 -1.23 10.88 -8.41
N LEU A 56 -1.31 12.10 -7.88
CA LEU A 56 -2.34 12.43 -6.89
C LEU A 56 -3.75 12.45 -7.50
N LEU A 57 -3.88 12.92 -8.74
CA LEU A 57 -5.12 12.84 -9.51
C LEU A 57 -5.51 11.38 -9.77
N ARG A 58 -4.53 10.51 -10.07
CA ARG A 58 -4.75 9.06 -10.19
C ARG A 58 -5.32 8.48 -8.90
N GLU A 59 -4.67 8.77 -7.78
CA GLU A 59 -5.10 8.30 -6.46
C GLU A 59 -6.53 8.75 -6.14
N ARG A 60 -6.84 10.03 -6.38
CA ARG A 60 -8.19 10.58 -6.24
C ARG A 60 -9.21 9.84 -7.10
N GLN A 61 -8.93 9.61 -8.38
CA GLN A 61 -9.82 8.91 -9.31
C GLN A 61 -10.11 7.48 -8.86
N VAL A 62 -9.12 6.79 -8.31
CA VAL A 62 -9.31 5.45 -7.75
C VAL A 62 -10.25 5.52 -6.55
N TYR A 63 -9.99 6.39 -5.58
CA TYR A 63 -10.84 6.52 -4.40
C TYR A 63 -12.28 6.93 -4.74
N GLU A 64 -12.49 7.87 -5.65
CA GLU A 64 -13.82 8.25 -6.14
C GLU A 64 -14.56 7.03 -6.73
N ARG A 65 -13.91 6.27 -7.62
CA ARG A 65 -14.46 5.05 -8.22
C ARG A 65 -14.81 3.98 -7.18
N LEU A 66 -13.94 3.75 -6.20
CA LEU A 66 -14.17 2.76 -5.13
C LEU A 66 -15.31 3.21 -4.21
N SER A 67 -15.42 4.50 -3.92
CA SER A 67 -16.48 5.09 -3.09
C SER A 67 -17.85 5.02 -3.79
N GLU A 68 -17.90 5.29 -5.09
CA GLU A 68 -19.12 5.13 -5.91
C GLU A 68 -19.66 3.70 -5.92
N ARG A 69 -18.80 2.71 -5.65
CA ARG A 69 -19.15 1.29 -5.54
C ARG A 69 -19.51 0.86 -4.11
N GLY A 70 -19.61 1.80 -3.18
CA GLY A 70 -19.99 1.58 -1.78
C GLY A 70 -18.82 1.53 -0.80
N GLY A 71 -17.57 1.59 -1.28
CA GLY A 71 -16.37 1.46 -0.44
C GLY A 71 -16.19 0.05 0.14
N HIS A 72 -15.12 -0.12 0.91
CA HIS A 72 -14.81 -1.38 1.59
C HIS A 72 -14.08 -1.08 2.90
N GLU A 73 -14.39 -1.82 3.97
CA GLU A 73 -13.91 -1.53 5.34
C GLU A 73 -12.37 -1.61 5.47
N GLY A 74 -11.75 -2.47 4.67
CA GLY A 74 -10.29 -2.62 4.59
C GLY A 74 -9.57 -1.59 3.72
N LEU A 75 -10.25 -0.56 3.21
CA LEU A 75 -9.63 0.56 2.48
C LEU A 75 -9.48 1.76 3.40
N LEU A 76 -8.42 2.55 3.18
CA LEU A 76 -8.28 3.85 3.83
C LEU A 76 -9.41 4.79 3.35
N SER A 77 -10.31 5.19 4.25
CA SER A 77 -11.52 5.93 3.87
C SER A 77 -11.23 7.26 3.17
N PHE A 78 -11.84 7.47 2.01
CA PHE A 78 -11.81 8.73 1.28
C PHE A 78 -12.88 9.69 1.78
N ILE A 79 -12.47 10.83 2.33
CA ILE A 79 -13.39 11.85 2.84
C ILE A 79 -13.83 12.78 1.72
N GLY A 80 -12.94 13.05 0.77
CA GLY A 80 -13.21 13.88 -0.39
C GLY A 80 -11.98 14.64 -0.91
N PRO A 81 -12.14 15.40 -2.01
CA PRO A 81 -11.10 16.29 -2.47
C PRO A 81 -10.85 17.43 -1.48
N PHE A 82 -9.61 17.90 -1.42
CA PHE A 82 -9.21 19.06 -0.61
C PHE A 82 -8.19 19.89 -1.39
N GLU A 83 -8.57 21.08 -1.84
CA GLU A 83 -7.74 21.93 -2.71
C GLU A 83 -7.23 21.15 -3.94
N SER A 84 -5.92 21.14 -4.18
CA SER A 84 -5.25 20.36 -5.23
C SER A 84 -5.03 18.89 -4.86
N GLY A 85 -5.41 18.47 -3.64
CA GLY A 85 -5.17 17.14 -3.12
C GLY A 85 -6.42 16.41 -2.62
N ILE A 86 -6.21 15.50 -1.68
CA ILE A 86 -7.24 14.62 -1.13
C ILE A 86 -7.22 14.60 0.39
N ARG A 87 -8.39 14.39 0.99
CA ARG A 87 -8.55 14.15 2.42
C ARG A 87 -8.94 12.70 2.68
N LEU A 88 -8.21 12.03 3.55
CA LEU A 88 -8.37 10.62 3.90
C LEU A 88 -8.53 10.46 5.42
N GLU A 89 -9.04 9.33 5.87
CA GLU A 89 -9.00 8.99 7.30
C GLU A 89 -7.56 8.92 7.82
N TYR A 90 -7.39 9.22 9.10
CA TYR A 90 -6.10 9.02 9.77
C TYR A 90 -6.06 7.64 10.42
N ALA A 91 -5.03 6.86 10.10
CA ALA A 91 -4.74 5.57 10.70
C ALA A 91 -3.63 5.74 11.77
N PRO A 92 -3.97 5.69 13.08
CA PRO A 92 -3.07 6.13 14.14
C PRO A 92 -1.93 5.14 14.44
N ASN A 93 -2.03 3.88 14.01
CA ASN A 93 -1.01 2.86 14.26
C ASN A 93 0.00 2.74 13.10
N HIS A 94 0.10 3.77 12.27
CA HIS A 94 1.04 3.87 11.14
C HIS A 94 0.93 2.71 10.15
N SER A 95 1.99 2.43 9.39
CA SER A 95 2.01 1.34 8.42
C SER A 95 2.14 -0.01 9.12
N LEU A 96 1.55 -1.02 8.49
CA LEU A 96 1.65 -2.41 8.90
C LEU A 96 3.12 -2.86 8.93
N GLN A 97 3.96 -2.37 8.02
CA GLN A 97 5.40 -2.64 8.03
C GLN A 97 6.05 -2.21 9.36
N SER A 98 5.94 -0.93 9.73
CA SER A 98 6.54 -0.43 10.98
C SER A 98 5.98 -1.15 12.20
N TYR A 99 4.65 -1.32 12.25
CA TYR A 99 4.00 -1.98 13.38
C TYR A 99 4.45 -3.45 13.54
N ASN A 100 4.62 -4.16 12.43
CA ASN A 100 5.01 -5.57 12.43
C ASN A 100 6.48 -5.78 12.83
N THR A 101 7.35 -4.79 12.61
CA THR A 101 8.75 -4.81 13.06
C THR A 101 8.89 -4.40 14.53
N GLU A 102 8.01 -3.52 15.03
CA GLU A 102 8.10 -2.94 16.38
C GLU A 102 7.40 -3.78 17.47
N HIS A 103 6.54 -4.72 17.08
CA HIS A 103 5.69 -5.46 18.01
C HIS A 103 5.69 -6.97 17.77
N ASP A 104 5.57 -7.73 18.87
CA ASP A 104 5.30 -9.17 18.81
C ASP A 104 3.81 -9.40 18.52
N ILE A 105 3.52 -9.93 17.33
CA ILE A 105 2.14 -10.15 16.87
C ILE A 105 1.77 -11.63 16.90
N GLU A 106 0.67 -11.93 17.60
CA GLU A 106 0.03 -13.24 17.61
C GLU A 106 -0.45 -13.65 16.21
N PHE A 107 -0.33 -14.94 15.90
CA PHE A 107 -0.76 -15.48 14.60
C PHE A 107 -2.21 -15.12 14.25
N ALA A 108 -3.12 -15.14 15.23
CA ALA A 108 -4.52 -14.78 15.00
C ALA A 108 -4.70 -13.36 14.45
N GLN A 109 -3.86 -12.39 14.86
CA GLN A 109 -3.90 -11.03 14.32
C GLN A 109 -3.28 -10.97 12.93
N ARG A 110 -2.17 -11.70 12.69
CA ARG A 110 -1.54 -11.82 11.37
C ARG A 110 -2.51 -12.42 10.33
N LEU A 111 -3.26 -13.44 10.73
CA LEU A 111 -4.28 -14.08 9.89
C LEU A 111 -5.47 -13.15 9.60
N ARG A 112 -5.90 -12.34 10.59
CA ARG A 112 -6.90 -11.28 10.36
C ARG A 112 -6.42 -10.28 9.32
N TRP A 113 -5.22 -9.73 9.49
CA TRP A 113 -4.63 -8.80 8.52
C TRP A 113 -4.59 -9.39 7.11
N ALA A 114 -4.05 -10.60 6.98
CA ALA A 114 -4.01 -11.33 5.71
C ALA A 114 -5.40 -11.44 5.04
N THR A 115 -6.43 -11.76 5.83
CA THR A 115 -7.80 -11.93 5.33
C THR A 115 -8.41 -10.59 4.90
N GLU A 116 -8.26 -9.54 5.72
CA GLU A 116 -8.79 -8.20 5.43
C GLU A 116 -8.15 -7.60 4.18
N ILE A 117 -6.83 -7.68 4.04
CA ILE A 117 -6.09 -7.21 2.86
C ILE A 117 -6.57 -7.95 1.61
N ALA A 118 -6.70 -9.27 1.67
CA ALA A 118 -7.17 -10.06 0.54
C ALA A 118 -8.59 -9.66 0.10
N THR A 119 -9.50 -9.40 1.06
CA THR A 119 -10.87 -8.96 0.75
C THR A 119 -10.92 -7.55 0.16
N ALA A 120 -10.11 -6.63 0.68
CA ALA A 120 -10.03 -5.27 0.17
C ALA A 120 -9.44 -5.25 -1.25
N LEU A 121 -8.40 -6.04 -1.50
CA LEU A 121 -7.77 -6.14 -2.81
C LEU A 121 -8.70 -6.79 -3.86
N ASP A 122 -9.48 -7.79 -3.46
CA ASP A 122 -10.51 -8.38 -4.33
C ASP A 122 -11.56 -7.34 -4.76
N PHE A 123 -12.02 -6.50 -3.81
CA PHE A 123 -12.92 -5.38 -4.10
C PHE A 123 -12.30 -4.36 -5.08
N VAL A 124 -11.02 -4.03 -4.90
CA VAL A 124 -10.26 -3.15 -5.81
C VAL A 124 -10.21 -3.75 -7.22
N HIS A 125 -9.93 -5.05 -7.36
CA HIS A 125 -9.91 -5.74 -8.66
C HIS A 125 -11.28 -5.76 -9.34
N GLN A 126 -12.35 -6.00 -8.59
CA GLN A 126 -13.73 -5.94 -9.10
C GLN A 126 -14.13 -4.54 -9.59
N ALA A 127 -13.43 -3.49 -9.13
CA ALA A 127 -13.59 -2.13 -9.60
C ALA A 127 -12.81 -1.81 -10.90
N GLY A 128 -12.07 -2.78 -11.46
CA GLY A 128 -11.23 -2.58 -12.64
C GLY A 128 -9.90 -1.87 -12.32
N VAL A 129 -9.47 -1.92 -11.05
CA VAL A 129 -8.24 -1.29 -10.56
C VAL A 129 -7.21 -2.37 -10.26
N ILE A 130 -5.98 -2.17 -10.70
CA ILE A 130 -4.81 -2.96 -10.25
C ILE A 130 -3.99 -2.04 -9.34
N HIS A 131 -3.72 -2.48 -8.12
CA HIS A 131 -3.01 -1.69 -7.13
C HIS A 131 -1.61 -1.34 -7.64
N GLY A 132 -0.86 -2.36 -8.07
CA GLY A 132 0.44 -2.21 -8.74
C GLY A 132 1.64 -1.97 -7.82
N ASP A 133 1.42 -1.51 -6.59
CA ASP A 133 2.48 -1.34 -5.57
C ASP A 133 2.04 -1.83 -4.20
N LEU A 134 1.56 -3.08 -4.13
CA LEU A 134 1.06 -3.66 -2.89
C LEU A 134 2.24 -4.10 -2.00
N THR A 135 2.42 -3.44 -0.85
CA THR A 135 3.46 -3.73 0.15
C THR A 135 2.90 -3.49 1.57
N CYS A 136 3.56 -4.00 2.62
CA CYS A 136 3.17 -3.65 4.00
C CYS A 136 3.36 -2.16 4.35
N ALA A 137 4.16 -1.41 3.59
CA ALA A 137 4.32 0.03 3.79
C ALA A 137 3.09 0.83 3.33
N ASN A 138 2.35 0.31 2.34
CA ASN A 138 1.14 0.92 1.78
C ASN A 138 -0.16 0.41 2.45
N ILE A 139 -0.05 -0.37 3.52
CA ILE A 139 -1.17 -0.84 4.33
C ILE A 139 -1.03 -0.20 5.70
N PHE A 140 -2.06 0.49 6.18
CA PHE A 140 -2.07 1.15 7.48
C PHE A 140 -2.91 0.40 8.49
N LEU A 141 -2.75 0.73 9.77
CA LEU A 141 -3.51 0.14 10.86
C LEU A 141 -4.37 1.20 11.57
N ASP A 142 -5.68 0.92 11.67
CA ASP A 142 -6.58 1.75 12.45
C ASP A 142 -6.38 1.54 13.96
N GLN A 143 -7.12 2.28 14.79
CA GLN A 143 -7.06 2.21 16.26
C GLN A 143 -7.30 0.82 16.87
N ASN A 144 -7.98 -0.06 16.15
CA ASN A 144 -8.30 -1.43 16.57
C ASN A 144 -7.42 -2.48 15.87
N LEU A 145 -6.37 -2.04 15.17
CA LEU A 145 -5.45 -2.86 14.37
C LEU A 145 -6.14 -3.57 13.19
N HIS A 146 -7.19 -2.98 12.61
CA HIS A 146 -7.69 -3.39 11.30
C HIS A 146 -6.85 -2.76 10.19
N THR A 147 -6.65 -3.52 9.12
CA THR A 147 -5.88 -3.08 7.96
C THR A 147 -6.65 -2.09 7.10
N LYS A 148 -5.93 -1.11 6.58
CA LYS A 148 -6.41 -0.04 5.70
C LYS A 148 -5.48 0.05 4.51
N LEU A 149 -5.83 -0.61 3.41
CA LEU A 149 -5.11 -0.53 2.15
C LEU A 149 -5.19 0.91 1.62
N ALA A 150 -4.04 1.46 1.26
CA ALA A 150 -3.88 2.85 0.85
C ALA A 150 -2.89 2.98 -0.31
N ASP A 151 -2.65 4.23 -0.71
CA ASP A 151 -1.73 4.65 -1.78
C ASP A 151 -2.02 4.06 -3.17
N PHE A 152 -3.03 4.65 -3.82
CA PHE A 152 -3.41 4.32 -5.20
C PHE A 152 -2.75 5.21 -6.25
N ALA A 153 -1.72 5.98 -5.88
CA ALA A 153 -1.08 6.95 -6.75
C ALA A 153 -0.43 6.33 -8.00
N GLY A 154 0.07 5.10 -7.84
CA GLY A 154 0.70 4.31 -8.91
C GLY A 154 -0.26 3.41 -9.70
N SER A 155 -1.52 3.30 -9.28
CA SER A 155 -2.42 2.24 -9.72
C SER A 155 -2.89 2.35 -11.17
N SER A 156 -3.22 1.20 -11.75
CA SER A 156 -3.89 1.13 -13.05
C SER A 156 -5.40 1.22 -12.89
N ILE A 157 -6.06 1.91 -13.80
CA ILE A 157 -7.53 1.91 -13.93
C ILE A 157 -7.84 1.44 -15.35
N ASP A 158 -8.66 0.41 -15.47
CA ASP A 158 -9.15 -0.14 -16.75
C ASP A 158 -8.01 -0.40 -17.77
N GLY A 159 -6.85 -0.84 -17.28
CA GLY A 159 -5.69 -1.19 -18.11
C GLY A 159 -4.74 -0.04 -18.45
N SER A 160 -4.91 1.15 -17.86
CA SER A 160 -3.92 2.22 -18.01
C SER A 160 -2.53 1.79 -17.50
N PRO A 161 -1.43 2.43 -17.94
CA PRO A 161 -0.12 2.17 -17.36
C PRO A 161 -0.09 2.43 -15.85
N LEU A 162 0.78 1.71 -15.13
CA LEU A 162 1.17 2.06 -13.77
C LEU A 162 1.98 3.36 -13.80
N LEU A 163 1.84 4.17 -12.75
CA LEU A 163 2.60 5.42 -12.59
C LEU A 163 3.75 5.28 -11.58
N VAL A 164 4.07 4.05 -11.20
CA VAL A 164 5.07 3.69 -10.19
C VAL A 164 5.91 2.52 -10.67
N ASN A 165 7.14 2.44 -10.18
CA ASN A 165 7.96 1.24 -10.32
C ASN A 165 7.57 0.25 -9.22
N VAL A 166 7.31 -1.00 -9.59
CA VAL A 166 6.97 -2.03 -8.62
C VAL A 166 8.22 -2.37 -7.81
N THR A 167 8.07 -2.49 -6.49
CA THR A 167 9.14 -2.94 -5.60
C THR A 167 9.63 -4.34 -6.00
N ASP A 168 10.94 -4.55 -6.23
CA ASP A 168 11.48 -5.80 -6.79
C ASP A 168 11.10 -7.05 -5.96
N SER A 169 11.06 -6.96 -4.62
CA SER A 169 10.61 -8.05 -3.71
C SER A 169 9.13 -8.42 -3.85
N HIS A 170 8.35 -7.60 -4.56
CA HIS A 170 6.92 -7.76 -4.84
C HIS A 170 6.64 -7.90 -6.34
N GLN A 171 7.67 -7.86 -7.18
CA GLN A 171 7.49 -7.76 -8.61
C GLN A 171 7.25 -9.13 -9.27
N PHE A 172 6.12 -9.22 -9.96
CA PHE A 172 5.83 -10.33 -10.86
C PHE A 172 6.54 -10.16 -12.20
N PHE A 173 7.26 -11.20 -12.65
CA PHE A 173 7.92 -11.23 -13.96
C PHE A 173 7.00 -11.70 -15.08
N GLY A 174 5.94 -10.93 -15.30
CA GLY A 174 4.97 -11.08 -16.40
C GLY A 174 4.26 -9.75 -16.67
N PRO A 175 3.01 -9.76 -17.17
CA PRO A 175 2.25 -8.53 -17.34
C PRO A 175 2.04 -7.80 -16.00
N LEU A 176 2.67 -6.63 -15.83
CA LEU A 176 2.64 -5.85 -14.59
C LEU A 176 1.23 -5.31 -14.27
N VAL A 177 0.47 -4.93 -15.30
CA VAL A 177 -0.94 -4.53 -15.14
C VAL A 177 -1.81 -5.79 -15.19
N SER A 178 -1.85 -6.53 -14.08
CA SER A 178 -2.70 -7.72 -13.99
C SER A 178 -3.04 -8.10 -12.55
N VAL A 179 -4.18 -8.78 -12.36
CA VAL A 179 -4.56 -9.42 -11.08
C VAL A 179 -3.47 -10.38 -10.60
N ARG A 180 -2.77 -11.03 -11.53
CA ARG A 180 -1.68 -11.95 -11.21
C ARG A 180 -0.47 -11.23 -10.61
N ALA A 181 -0.18 -10.01 -11.02
CA ALA A 181 0.87 -9.20 -10.44
C ALA A 181 0.55 -8.83 -8.99
N ASP A 182 -0.67 -8.36 -8.73
CA ASP A 182 -1.14 -8.06 -7.37
C ASP A 182 -1.22 -9.32 -6.49
N LEU A 183 -1.60 -10.49 -7.04
CA LEU A 183 -1.56 -11.77 -6.32
C LEU A 183 -0.13 -12.19 -5.93
N PHE A 184 0.85 -11.95 -6.80
CA PHE A 184 2.25 -12.20 -6.49
C PHE A 184 2.72 -11.29 -5.37
N ALA A 185 2.46 -9.98 -5.49
CA ALA A 185 2.76 -8.99 -4.46
C ALA A 185 2.05 -9.32 -3.13
N PHE A 186 0.81 -9.81 -3.18
CA PHE A 186 0.09 -10.28 -1.99
C PHE A 186 0.79 -11.47 -1.32
N GLY A 187 1.40 -12.39 -2.08
CA GLY A 187 2.26 -13.43 -1.53
C GLY A 187 3.46 -12.86 -0.77
N SER A 188 4.07 -11.81 -1.30
CA SER A 188 5.15 -11.08 -0.64
C SER A 188 4.69 -10.34 0.62
N VAL A 189 3.50 -9.72 0.61
CA VAL A 189 2.88 -9.12 1.80
C VAL A 189 2.58 -10.17 2.87
N LEU A 190 2.08 -11.35 2.49
CA LEU A 190 1.88 -12.44 3.46
C LEU A 190 3.21 -12.89 4.08
N TYR A 191 4.29 -12.94 3.30
CA TYR A 191 5.63 -13.25 3.81
C TYR A 191 6.11 -12.18 4.79
N GLU A 192 5.96 -10.89 4.46
CA GLU A 192 6.25 -9.77 5.36
C GLU A 192 5.44 -9.88 6.65
N ILE A 193 4.12 -10.12 6.54
CA ILE A 193 3.23 -10.29 7.68
C ILE A 193 3.67 -11.43 8.58
N MET A 194 4.29 -12.51 8.08
CA MET A 194 4.71 -13.62 8.94
C MET A 194 6.13 -13.47 9.50
N THR A 195 7.00 -12.74 8.80
CA THR A 195 8.45 -12.70 9.13
C THR A 195 8.94 -11.36 9.68
N GLY A 196 8.13 -10.30 9.53
CA GLY A 196 8.54 -8.93 9.85
C GLY A 196 9.40 -8.25 8.79
N HIS A 197 9.77 -8.95 7.72
CA HIS A 197 10.76 -8.50 6.74
C HIS A 197 10.33 -8.83 5.31
N ALA A 198 10.77 -8.02 4.35
CA ALA A 198 10.48 -8.27 2.94
C ALA A 198 11.10 -9.60 2.45
N PRO A 199 10.50 -10.28 1.45
CA PRO A 199 11.16 -11.37 0.75
C PRO A 199 12.55 -10.94 0.27
N TYR A 200 13.57 -11.74 0.57
CA TYR A 200 14.95 -11.47 0.18
C TYR A 200 15.54 -10.16 0.73
N GLU A 201 15.05 -9.68 1.87
CA GLU A 201 15.64 -8.53 2.54
C GLU A 201 17.17 -8.67 2.71
N GLY A 202 17.89 -7.61 2.38
CA GLY A 202 19.36 -7.56 2.40
C GLY A 202 20.05 -8.01 1.12
N LEU A 203 19.34 -8.58 0.15
CA LEU A 203 19.87 -8.83 -1.20
C LEU A 203 19.72 -7.58 -2.09
N ASP A 204 20.56 -7.48 -3.12
CA ASP A 204 20.43 -6.43 -4.11
C ASP A 204 19.27 -6.70 -5.08
N GLU A 205 18.72 -5.62 -5.66
CA GLU A 205 17.59 -5.68 -6.59
C GLU A 205 17.84 -6.58 -7.80
N THR A 206 19.08 -6.67 -8.28
CA THR A 206 19.42 -7.48 -9.46
C THR A 206 19.40 -8.96 -9.12
N GLU A 207 19.89 -9.34 -7.94
CA GLU A 207 19.84 -10.70 -7.42
C GLU A 207 18.40 -11.15 -7.12
N ILE A 208 17.57 -10.28 -6.52
CA ILE A 208 16.15 -10.57 -6.28
C ILE A 208 15.43 -10.88 -7.60
N ARG A 209 15.67 -10.03 -8.59
CA ARG A 209 15.14 -10.18 -9.95
C ARG A 209 15.56 -11.49 -10.61
N ASP A 210 16.84 -11.82 -10.56
CA ASP A 210 17.38 -13.06 -11.14
C ASP A 210 16.74 -14.31 -10.50
N ARG A 211 16.58 -14.33 -9.18
CA ARG A 211 15.92 -15.42 -8.45
C ARG A 211 14.46 -15.59 -8.88
N TYR A 212 13.68 -14.53 -8.88
CA TYR A 212 12.27 -14.61 -9.29
C TYR A 212 12.10 -15.00 -10.76
N GLN A 213 12.98 -14.57 -11.66
CA GLN A 213 13.00 -15.04 -13.05
C GLN A 213 13.28 -16.55 -13.16
N LYS A 214 14.16 -17.07 -12.30
CA LYS A 214 14.44 -18.52 -12.17
C LYS A 214 13.36 -19.28 -11.40
N ARG A 215 12.33 -18.60 -10.89
CA ARG A 215 11.27 -19.13 -10.01
C ARG A 215 11.83 -19.71 -8.70
N GLU A 216 12.92 -19.12 -8.24
CA GLU A 216 13.47 -19.34 -6.91
C GLU A 216 12.78 -18.38 -5.95
N PHE A 217 12.21 -18.92 -4.87
CA PHE A 217 11.45 -18.16 -3.87
C PHE A 217 12.00 -18.42 -2.47
N PRO A 218 11.79 -17.51 -1.50
CA PRO A 218 12.14 -17.76 -0.11
C PRO A 218 11.49 -19.04 0.44
N GLU A 219 12.14 -19.65 1.43
CA GLU A 219 11.56 -20.77 2.15
C GLU A 219 10.35 -20.32 2.97
N THR A 220 9.29 -21.13 2.93
CA THR A 220 8.01 -20.82 3.57
C THR A 220 7.48 -21.97 4.41
N ASP A 221 8.20 -23.10 4.47
CA ASP A 221 7.72 -24.34 5.08
C ASP A 221 7.50 -24.23 6.60
N SER A 222 8.18 -23.28 7.25
CA SER A 222 8.01 -22.96 8.68
C SER A 222 6.92 -21.93 8.98
N LEU A 223 6.38 -21.26 7.95
CA LEU A 223 5.38 -20.21 8.12
C LEU A 223 3.98 -20.80 8.12
N GLU A 224 3.11 -20.32 9.00
CA GLU A 224 1.76 -20.82 9.19
C GLU A 224 0.94 -20.78 7.88
N VAL A 225 1.06 -19.69 7.11
CA VAL A 225 0.42 -19.52 5.79
C VAL A 225 1.35 -19.84 4.61
N GLY A 226 2.47 -20.54 4.84
CA GLY A 226 3.53 -20.75 3.85
C GLY A 226 3.07 -21.37 2.54
N THR A 227 2.11 -22.30 2.61
CA THR A 227 1.52 -22.91 1.40
C THR A 227 0.77 -21.89 0.54
N ILE A 228 0.06 -20.93 1.15
CA ILE A 228 -0.67 -19.88 0.43
C ILE A 228 0.33 -18.92 -0.23
N ILE A 229 1.37 -18.50 0.50
CA ILE A 229 2.45 -17.65 -0.02
C ILE A 229 3.05 -18.27 -1.29
N LYS A 230 3.46 -19.53 -1.22
CA LYS A 230 4.08 -20.24 -2.33
C LYS A 230 3.14 -20.36 -3.54
N ARG A 231 1.85 -20.58 -3.31
CA ARG A 231 0.82 -20.66 -4.37
C ARG A 231 0.57 -19.31 -5.04
N CYS A 232 0.64 -18.20 -4.29
CA CYS A 232 0.62 -16.85 -4.85
C CYS A 232 1.78 -16.64 -5.83
N TRP A 233 3.02 -16.88 -5.39
CA TRP A 233 4.21 -16.71 -6.23
C TRP A 233 4.25 -17.65 -7.44
N GLN A 234 3.72 -18.87 -7.29
CA GLN A 234 3.63 -19.85 -8.39
C GLN A 234 2.48 -19.57 -9.36
N GLY A 235 1.56 -18.65 -9.02
CA GLY A 235 0.40 -18.29 -9.82
C GLY A 235 -0.66 -19.39 -9.89
N HIS A 236 -0.90 -20.08 -8.77
CA HIS A 236 -1.94 -21.10 -8.65
C HIS A 236 -3.34 -20.51 -8.43
N TYR A 237 -3.44 -19.26 -7.98
CA TYR A 237 -4.70 -18.53 -7.85
C TYR A 237 -5.01 -17.71 -9.10
N GLN A 238 -6.29 -17.63 -9.47
CA GLN A 238 -6.79 -16.78 -10.56
C GLN A 238 -7.38 -15.45 -10.07
N GLY A 239 -7.64 -15.35 -8.75
CA GLY A 239 -8.21 -14.18 -8.07
C GLY A 239 -8.16 -14.36 -6.56
N LEU A 240 -8.53 -13.33 -5.81
CA LEU A 240 -8.39 -13.30 -4.36
C LEU A 240 -9.49 -14.10 -3.64
N GLU A 241 -10.64 -14.36 -4.26
CA GLU A 241 -11.71 -15.18 -3.68
C GLU A 241 -11.22 -16.55 -3.16
N ALA A 242 -10.42 -17.25 -3.95
CA ALA A 242 -9.87 -18.56 -3.57
C ALA A 242 -8.87 -18.45 -2.40
N VAL A 243 -8.12 -17.35 -2.36
CA VAL A 243 -7.14 -17.05 -1.31
C VAL A 243 -7.87 -16.76 0.01
N VAL A 244 -8.89 -15.91 -0.03
CA VAL A 244 -9.74 -15.57 1.12
C VAL A 244 -10.39 -16.83 1.70
N LYS A 245 -10.85 -17.75 0.84
CA LYS A 245 -11.46 -19.00 1.29
C LYS A 245 -10.46 -19.89 2.04
N GLU A 246 -9.21 -19.97 1.59
CA GLU A 246 -8.18 -20.72 2.30
C GLU A 246 -7.76 -20.06 3.62
N LEU A 247 -7.56 -18.74 3.62
CA LEU A 247 -7.22 -17.99 4.84
C LEU A 247 -8.28 -18.14 5.93
N ARG A 248 -9.58 -18.07 5.56
CA ARG A 248 -10.70 -18.27 6.49
C ARG A 248 -10.88 -19.72 6.96
N GLY A 249 -10.24 -20.67 6.31
CA GLY A 249 -10.29 -22.09 6.66
C GLY A 249 -9.23 -22.52 7.68
N MET A 250 -8.33 -21.61 8.07
CA MET A 250 -7.29 -21.80 9.07
C MET A 250 -7.77 -21.39 10.46
#